data_AF-A0A928H555-F1
#
_entry.id   AF-A0A928H555-F1
#
_cell.length_a   1.000
_cell.length_b   1.000
_cell.length_c   1.000
_cell.angle_alpha   90.00
_cell.angle_beta   90.00
_cell.angle_gamma   90.00
#
_symmetry.space_group_name_H-M   'P 1'
#
loop_
_entity.id
_entity.type
_entity.pdbx_description
1 polymer ?
#
loop_
_entity_poly.entity_id
_entity_poly.type
_entity_poly.pdbx_seq_one_letter_code
_entity_poly.pdbx_strand_id
1 'polypeptide(L)'
;MNKFFTMLALTAAASATFAAETLEVKNPADFAKGAKVVAADDGLLITGNQRIFSAKTFKVDPAKKVTLSFDIRKSADTTGCMVYVGFQCLDEDKVMIMPQNVRCEWNSAGSLAENAVAGSKDIRINMPPRFKTKDWCIVFNDKNKCSGFDMNVFGWQKVSPVAADGTVGIKLNLALEDDYPAGTPVHFHSMGPGLYSACNEKLPNDEWESVTCTVSGMQTTSTPDGKMNKWFKGTKYGQILILVVSKDNRSKIYLRNIKVVTE
;
A
#
# COMPACT_ATOMS: atom_id res chain seq x y z
N MET A 1 9.05 74.98 -0.85
CA MET A 1 9.56 73.85 -1.67
C MET A 1 10.33 72.91 -0.74
N ASN A 2 9.74 71.79 -0.33
CA ASN A 2 10.50 70.71 0.30
C ASN A 2 9.95 69.37 -0.19
N LYS A 3 10.88 68.52 -0.62
CA LYS A 3 10.70 67.35 -1.47
C LYS A 3 10.11 66.18 -0.70
N PHE A 4 9.08 65.55 -1.27
CA PHE A 4 8.57 64.25 -0.84
C PHE A 4 9.60 63.16 -1.17
N PHE A 5 10.02 62.39 -0.16
CA PHE A 5 10.79 61.16 -0.32
C PHE A 5 9.83 59.97 -0.36
N THR A 6 9.82 59.25 -1.48
CA THR A 6 9.08 58.01 -1.69
C THR A 6 9.79 56.87 -0.94
N MET A 7 9.12 56.27 0.03
CA MET A 7 9.63 55.09 0.74
C MET A 7 9.29 53.83 -0.06
N LEU A 8 10.29 53.21 -0.68
CA LEU A 8 10.16 51.93 -1.37
C LEU A 8 10.24 50.81 -0.32
N ALA A 9 9.13 50.14 -0.04
CA ALA A 9 9.10 48.98 0.85
C ALA A 9 9.63 47.75 0.10
N LEU A 10 10.80 47.27 0.52
CA LEU A 10 11.39 46.03 0.02
C LEU A 10 10.76 44.85 0.79
N THR A 11 9.76 44.19 0.23
CA THR A 11 9.27 42.90 0.75
C THR A 11 10.28 41.81 0.41
N ALA A 12 11.16 41.48 1.37
CA ALA A 12 11.98 40.28 1.30
C ALA A 12 11.09 39.04 1.44
N ALA A 13 10.83 38.34 0.34
CA ALA A 13 10.27 37.00 0.38
C ALA A 13 11.33 36.07 0.98
N ALA A 14 11.15 35.66 2.24
CA ALA A 14 11.93 34.60 2.84
C ALA A 14 11.55 33.27 2.18
N SER A 15 12.30 32.86 1.15
CA SER A 15 12.29 31.50 0.64
C SER A 15 12.94 30.61 1.69
N ALA A 16 12.12 30.01 2.57
CA ALA A 16 12.55 28.93 3.42
C ALA A 16 12.99 27.75 2.53
N THR A 17 14.30 27.59 2.34
CA THR A 17 14.87 26.38 1.76
C THR A 17 14.67 25.25 2.77
N PHE A 18 13.60 24.48 2.60
CA PHE A 18 13.44 23.22 3.33
C PHE A 18 14.56 22.29 2.89
N ALA A 19 15.50 21.99 3.78
CA ALA A 19 16.52 20.98 3.54
C ALA A 19 15.82 19.62 3.31
N ALA A 20 16.14 18.97 2.20
CA ALA A 20 15.59 17.65 1.90
C ALA A 20 16.08 16.64 2.96
N GLU A 21 15.16 15.93 3.61
CA GLU A 21 15.51 14.85 4.53
C GLU A 21 15.83 13.59 3.72
N THR A 22 16.98 12.98 3.98
CA THR A 22 17.42 11.75 3.30
C THR A 22 17.57 10.61 4.29
N LEU A 23 16.90 9.49 4.01
CA LEU A 23 17.09 8.21 4.68
C LEU A 23 17.78 7.25 3.72
N GLU A 24 18.88 6.65 4.15
CA GLU A 24 19.63 5.66 3.38
C GLU A 24 19.61 4.30 4.08
N VAL A 25 19.55 3.22 3.29
CA VAL A 25 19.67 1.84 3.76
C VAL A 25 20.90 1.24 3.11
N LYS A 26 21.96 1.03 3.90
CA LYS A 26 23.28 0.59 3.42
C LYS A 26 23.69 -0.75 4.02
N ASN A 27 23.21 -1.06 5.22
CA ASN A 27 23.64 -2.22 5.98
C ASN A 27 22.43 -3.09 6.38
N PRO A 28 22.63 -4.39 6.65
CA PRO A 28 21.56 -5.24 7.19
C PRO A 28 20.87 -4.68 8.45
N ALA A 29 21.61 -3.97 9.30
CA ALA A 29 21.09 -3.34 10.52
C ALA A 29 20.13 -2.17 10.25
N ASP A 30 20.08 -1.65 9.02
CA ASP A 30 19.13 -0.62 8.61
C ASP A 30 17.73 -1.20 8.32
N PHE A 31 17.55 -2.51 8.49
CA PHE A 31 16.26 -3.21 8.46
C PHE A 31 15.78 -3.60 9.86
N ALA A 32 14.46 -3.76 9.99
CA ALA A 32 13.83 -4.20 11.22
C ALA A 32 14.37 -5.56 11.69
N LYS A 33 14.39 -5.76 13.01
CA LYS A 33 14.90 -6.99 13.64
C LYS A 33 14.21 -8.23 13.06
N GLY A 34 15.01 -9.24 12.71
CA GLY A 34 14.53 -10.49 12.14
C GLY A 34 14.49 -10.54 10.60
N ALA A 35 14.81 -9.44 9.92
CA ALA A 35 14.99 -9.42 8.47
C ALA A 35 16.16 -10.33 8.06
N LYS A 36 15.93 -11.24 7.10
CA LYS A 36 16.99 -12.08 6.51
C LYS A 36 17.69 -11.33 5.38
N VAL A 37 18.45 -10.31 5.75
CA VAL A 37 19.28 -9.52 4.85
C VAL A 37 20.73 -9.69 5.26
N VAL A 38 21.61 -9.93 4.29
CA VAL A 38 23.06 -10.03 4.52
C VAL A 38 23.79 -9.02 3.67
N ALA A 39 24.97 -8.59 4.13
CA ALA A 39 25.87 -7.80 3.31
C ALA A 39 26.41 -8.66 2.15
N ALA A 40 26.55 -8.04 0.99
CA ALA A 40 27.18 -8.59 -0.20
C ALA A 40 28.15 -7.55 -0.77
N ASP A 41 29.09 -7.96 -1.62
CA ASP A 41 30.20 -7.11 -2.10
C ASP A 41 29.73 -5.75 -2.66
N ASP A 42 28.61 -5.74 -3.39
CA ASP A 42 28.04 -4.54 -4.02
C ASP A 42 26.69 -4.12 -3.42
N GLY A 43 26.41 -4.46 -2.16
CA GLY A 43 25.19 -4.02 -1.46
C GLY A 43 24.61 -5.04 -0.50
N LEU A 44 23.31 -5.34 -0.66
CA LEU A 44 22.53 -6.16 0.26
C LEU A 44 21.91 -7.33 -0.50
N LEU A 45 21.89 -8.50 0.12
CA LEU A 45 21.28 -9.72 -0.42
C LEU A 45 20.07 -10.13 0.44
N ILE A 46 18.94 -10.35 -0.23
CA ILE A 46 17.72 -10.93 0.32
C ILE A 46 17.55 -12.34 -0.25
N THR A 47 17.39 -13.33 0.62
CA THR A 47 17.20 -14.73 0.22
C THR A 47 15.82 -15.28 0.57
N GLY A 48 15.20 -15.95 -0.40
CA GLY A 48 13.89 -16.57 -0.26
C GLY A 48 12.74 -15.58 -0.15
N ASN A 49 11.60 -16.09 0.28
CA ASN A 49 10.38 -15.32 0.50
C ASN A 49 10.54 -14.50 1.76
N GLN A 50 10.47 -13.18 1.63
CA GLN A 50 10.77 -12.25 2.69
C GLN A 50 9.82 -11.06 2.61
N ARG A 51 9.31 -10.63 3.77
CA ARG A 51 8.68 -9.33 3.97
C ARG A 51 9.53 -8.57 4.97
N ILE A 52 10.23 -7.55 4.51
CA ILE A 52 11.17 -6.78 5.33
C ILE A 52 10.85 -5.30 5.28
N PHE A 53 11.24 -4.61 6.35
CA PHE A 53 10.99 -3.20 6.54
C PHE A 53 12.26 -2.46 6.93
N SER A 54 12.43 -1.21 6.53
CA SER A 54 13.52 -0.38 7.09
C SER A 54 13.36 -0.23 8.61
N ALA A 55 14.45 -0.25 9.37
CA ALA A 55 14.42 -0.04 10.82
C ALA A 55 13.90 1.36 11.17
N LYS A 56 14.27 2.36 10.35
CA LYS A 56 13.84 3.75 10.52
C LYS A 56 12.53 4.01 9.77
N THR A 57 11.71 4.84 10.39
CA THR A 57 10.55 5.50 9.80
C THR A 57 10.87 6.95 9.50
N PHE A 58 10.17 7.56 8.56
CA PHE A 58 10.23 8.99 8.28
C PHE A 58 8.84 9.61 8.38
N LYS A 59 8.76 10.91 8.70
CA LYS A 59 7.48 11.62 8.80
C LYS A 59 6.94 11.88 7.39
N VAL A 60 5.63 11.69 7.21
CA VAL A 60 4.93 11.98 5.96
C VAL A 60 4.24 13.33 6.08
N ASP A 61 4.57 14.23 5.17
CA ASP A 61 3.83 15.45 4.90
C ASP A 61 3.15 15.31 3.53
N PRO A 62 1.80 15.29 3.46
CA PRO A 62 1.08 15.13 2.20
C PRO A 62 1.33 16.26 1.20
N ALA A 63 1.80 17.43 1.65
CA ALA A 63 2.17 18.54 0.76
C ALA A 63 3.55 18.34 0.10
N LYS A 64 4.36 17.41 0.61
CA LYS A 64 5.70 17.09 0.11
C LYS A 64 5.70 15.88 -0.80
N LYS A 65 6.75 15.79 -1.61
CA LYS A 65 7.08 14.61 -2.41
C LYS A 65 8.04 13.73 -1.62
N VAL A 66 7.82 12.44 -1.69
CA VAL A 66 8.72 11.43 -1.17
C VAL A 66 9.17 10.55 -2.32
N THR A 67 10.48 10.54 -2.59
CA THR A 67 11.07 9.75 -3.67
C THR A 67 11.88 8.61 -3.09
N LEU A 68 11.52 7.37 -3.45
CA LEU A 68 12.30 6.16 -3.17
C LEU A 68 13.06 5.77 -4.43
N SER A 69 14.36 5.48 -4.28
CA SER A 69 15.19 4.95 -5.37
C SER A 69 16.16 3.89 -4.84
N PHE A 70 16.52 2.95 -5.71
CA PHE A 70 17.46 1.86 -5.46
C PHE A 70 17.85 1.18 -6.78
N ASP A 71 18.92 0.40 -6.78
CA ASP A 71 19.20 -0.56 -7.85
C ASP A 71 18.83 -1.97 -7.40
N ILE A 72 18.33 -2.79 -8.32
CA ILE A 72 17.95 -4.17 -8.08
C ILE A 72 18.48 -5.10 -9.17
N ARG A 73 18.84 -6.32 -8.78
CA ARG A 73 19.01 -7.46 -9.69
C ARG A 73 18.67 -8.76 -8.97
N LYS A 74 18.48 -9.85 -9.72
CA LYS A 74 18.44 -11.21 -9.19
C LYS A 74 19.72 -11.97 -9.54
N SER A 75 19.99 -13.05 -8.85
CA SER A 75 20.99 -14.02 -9.32
C SER A 75 20.52 -14.75 -10.59
N ALA A 76 21.47 -15.25 -11.39
CA ALA A 76 21.15 -16.03 -12.59
C ALA A 76 20.33 -17.30 -12.29
N ASP A 77 20.59 -17.95 -11.15
CA ASP A 77 19.87 -19.15 -10.67
C ASP A 77 18.47 -18.85 -10.09
N THR A 78 18.11 -17.57 -9.89
CA THR A 78 16.77 -17.20 -9.41
C THR A 78 15.75 -17.25 -10.55
N THR A 79 14.70 -18.05 -10.38
CA THR A 79 13.58 -18.18 -11.31
C THR A 79 12.23 -17.92 -10.62
N GLY A 80 11.24 -17.43 -11.37
CA GLY A 80 9.86 -17.27 -10.87
C GLY A 80 9.73 -16.39 -9.62
N CYS A 81 10.56 -15.35 -9.50
CA CYS A 81 10.60 -14.45 -8.36
C CYS A 81 9.99 -13.08 -8.71
N MET A 82 9.01 -12.66 -7.94
CA MET A 82 8.39 -11.34 -7.98
C MET A 82 8.85 -10.50 -6.80
N VAL A 83 9.11 -9.23 -7.05
CA VAL A 83 9.49 -8.25 -6.03
C VAL A 83 8.47 -7.12 -6.00
N TYR A 84 8.07 -6.75 -4.79
CA TYR A 84 7.22 -5.61 -4.50
C TYR A 84 7.98 -4.66 -3.59
N VAL A 85 8.06 -3.39 -3.97
CA VAL A 85 8.80 -2.38 -3.23
C VAL A 85 7.98 -1.10 -3.16
N GLY A 86 7.99 -0.49 -1.99
CA GLY A 86 7.39 0.81 -1.76
C GLY A 86 7.40 1.12 -0.27
N PHE A 87 6.23 1.46 0.27
CA PHE A 87 6.11 1.91 1.64
C PHE A 87 5.07 1.13 2.45
N GLN A 88 5.40 0.88 3.71
CA GLN A 88 4.40 0.63 4.74
C GLN A 88 3.89 1.98 5.25
N CYS A 89 2.58 2.17 5.17
CA CYS A 89 1.89 3.34 5.71
C CYS A 89 1.61 3.12 7.20
N LEU A 90 1.94 4.11 8.04
CA LEU A 90 1.74 4.07 9.48
C LEU A 90 0.97 5.30 9.96
N ASP A 91 0.14 5.15 10.98
CA ASP A 91 -0.60 6.25 11.62
C ASP A 91 0.25 7.04 12.63
N GLU A 92 -0.37 7.94 13.40
CA GLU A 92 0.28 8.81 14.39
C GLU A 92 1.04 8.02 15.48
N ASP A 93 0.49 6.85 15.85
CA ASP A 93 1.04 5.93 16.85
C ASP A 93 2.03 4.91 16.25
N LYS A 94 2.35 5.07 14.95
CA LYS A 94 3.18 4.16 14.15
C LYS A 94 2.58 2.76 14.00
N VAL A 95 1.26 2.66 14.12
CA VAL A 95 0.52 1.42 13.85
C VAL A 95 0.27 1.31 12.36
N MET A 96 0.32 0.07 11.87
CA MET A 96 0.20 -0.25 10.46
C MET A 96 -1.19 0.08 9.90
N ILE A 97 -1.24 0.95 8.89
CA ILE A 97 -2.44 1.18 8.09
C ILE A 97 -2.50 0.10 7.02
N MET A 98 -3.38 -0.87 7.23
CA MET A 98 -3.57 -1.97 6.29
C MET A 98 -4.39 -1.51 5.07
N PRO A 99 -4.01 -1.91 3.83
CA PRO A 99 -4.76 -1.60 2.61
C PRO A 99 -6.24 -1.93 2.69
N GLN A 100 -6.63 -3.06 3.30
CA GLN A 100 -8.03 -3.42 3.45
C GLN A 100 -8.85 -2.39 4.25
N ASN A 101 -8.21 -1.54 5.06
CA ASN A 101 -8.89 -0.54 5.88
C ASN A 101 -9.11 0.78 5.13
N VAL A 102 -8.46 0.99 3.98
CA VAL A 102 -8.40 2.32 3.33
C VAL A 102 -8.48 2.27 1.81
N ARG A 103 -8.29 1.10 1.19
CA ARG A 103 -8.22 0.92 -0.26
C ARG A 103 -9.42 0.14 -0.77
N CYS A 104 -10.48 0.88 -0.97
CA CYS A 104 -11.69 0.46 -1.65
C CYS A 104 -11.47 0.40 -3.16
N GLU A 105 -11.85 -0.72 -3.76
CA GLU A 105 -11.68 -0.98 -5.17
C GLU A 105 -12.69 -0.18 -6.00
N TRP A 106 -12.19 0.42 -7.07
CA TRP A 106 -13.01 1.27 -7.92
C TRP A 106 -14.13 0.49 -8.60
N ASN A 107 -15.35 1.05 -8.57
CA ASN A 107 -16.59 0.44 -9.07
C ASN A 107 -16.91 -0.94 -8.48
N SER A 108 -16.59 -1.12 -7.20
CA SER A 108 -16.85 -2.35 -6.46
C SER A 108 -18.06 -2.27 -5.50
N ALA A 109 -18.79 -1.16 -5.49
CA ALA A 109 -19.97 -1.02 -4.64
C ALA A 109 -21.09 -2.00 -5.06
N GLY A 110 -21.55 -2.80 -4.11
CA GLY A 110 -22.67 -3.73 -4.26
C GLY A 110 -23.56 -3.73 -3.01
N SER A 111 -24.43 -4.72 -2.89
CA SER A 111 -25.26 -4.92 -1.69
C SER A 111 -25.52 -6.38 -1.39
N LEU A 112 -25.85 -6.70 -0.15
CA LEU A 112 -26.41 -8.00 0.21
C LEU A 112 -27.72 -8.25 -0.56
N ALA A 113 -27.84 -9.43 -1.17
CA ALA A 113 -29.05 -9.85 -1.88
C ALA A 113 -30.12 -10.39 -0.92
N GLU A 114 -29.70 -10.89 0.24
CA GLU A 114 -30.56 -11.42 1.30
C GLU A 114 -30.00 -11.08 2.68
N ASN A 115 -30.79 -11.33 3.74
CA ASN A 115 -30.30 -11.14 5.11
C ASN A 115 -29.13 -12.10 5.38
N ALA A 116 -28.03 -11.58 5.91
CA ALA A 116 -26.90 -12.37 6.37
C ALA A 116 -26.88 -12.39 7.90
N VAL A 117 -26.98 -13.57 8.49
CA VAL A 117 -27.14 -13.72 9.94
C VAL A 117 -25.80 -13.91 10.65
N ALA A 118 -25.72 -13.43 11.90
CA ALA A 118 -24.60 -13.68 12.79
C ALA A 118 -24.31 -15.18 12.89
N GLY A 119 -23.03 -15.54 12.91
CA GLY A 119 -22.56 -16.93 12.89
C GLY A 119 -22.52 -17.56 11.48
N SER A 120 -23.16 -16.97 10.47
CA SER A 120 -23.07 -17.47 9.09
C SER A 120 -21.70 -17.16 8.48
N LYS A 121 -21.22 -18.06 7.62
CA LYS A 121 -20.11 -17.79 6.70
C LYS A 121 -20.58 -17.59 5.26
N ASP A 122 -21.82 -17.94 4.95
CA ASP A 122 -22.35 -17.89 3.60
C ASP A 122 -23.19 -16.62 3.46
N ILE A 123 -22.86 -15.82 2.45
CA ILE A 123 -23.57 -14.60 2.10
C ILE A 123 -23.89 -14.61 0.60
N ARG A 124 -24.90 -13.83 0.22
CA ARG A 124 -25.28 -13.62 -1.17
C ARG A 124 -25.31 -12.14 -1.46
N ILE A 125 -24.72 -11.72 -2.59
CA ILE A 125 -24.63 -10.31 -2.96
C ILE A 125 -25.18 -10.06 -4.37
N ASN A 126 -25.68 -8.85 -4.58
CA ASN A 126 -25.85 -8.26 -5.89
C ASN A 126 -24.48 -7.84 -6.41
N MET A 127 -24.08 -8.39 -7.55
CA MET A 127 -22.71 -8.22 -8.05
C MET A 127 -22.45 -6.77 -8.48
N PRO A 128 -21.32 -6.16 -8.06
CA PRO A 128 -20.94 -4.85 -8.55
C PRO A 128 -20.53 -4.91 -10.03
N PRO A 129 -20.57 -3.78 -10.77
CA PRO A 129 -20.13 -3.71 -12.17
C PRO A 129 -18.69 -4.21 -12.40
N ARG A 130 -17.83 -4.12 -11.38
CA ARG A 130 -16.43 -4.58 -11.43
C ARG A 130 -16.12 -5.57 -10.33
N PHE A 131 -16.67 -6.77 -10.44
CA PHE A 131 -16.35 -7.89 -9.55
C PHE A 131 -15.12 -8.66 -10.05
N LYS A 132 -14.14 -8.89 -9.16
CA LYS A 132 -12.99 -9.76 -9.41
C LYS A 132 -12.80 -10.68 -8.22
N THR A 133 -12.42 -11.93 -8.50
CA THR A 133 -12.31 -12.99 -7.49
C THR A 133 -10.96 -13.02 -6.77
N LYS A 134 -9.99 -12.16 -7.15
CA LYS A 134 -8.62 -12.20 -6.61
C LYS A 134 -8.34 -11.13 -5.55
N ASP A 135 -7.67 -11.55 -4.47
CA ASP A 135 -6.98 -10.75 -3.46
C ASP A 135 -7.78 -9.63 -2.79
N TRP A 136 -9.09 -9.82 -2.68
CA TRP A 136 -10.02 -8.84 -2.14
C TRP A 136 -10.68 -9.37 -0.87
N CYS A 137 -11.09 -8.43 -0.01
CA CYS A 137 -11.96 -8.66 1.13
C CYS A 137 -13.25 -7.85 0.96
N ILE A 138 -14.30 -8.30 1.63
CA ILE A 138 -15.59 -7.62 1.69
C ILE A 138 -15.63 -6.79 2.95
N VAL A 139 -16.09 -5.57 2.82
CA VAL A 139 -16.37 -4.68 3.94
C VAL A 139 -17.86 -4.40 4.01
N PHE A 140 -18.44 -4.61 5.18
CA PHE A 140 -19.84 -4.28 5.46
C PHE A 140 -19.97 -2.88 6.06
N ASN A 141 -21.10 -2.24 5.77
CA ASN A 141 -21.60 -1.05 6.46
C ASN A 141 -20.61 0.13 6.48
N ASP A 142 -20.11 0.47 5.30
CA ASP A 142 -19.34 1.68 5.08
C ASP A 142 -20.26 2.92 5.15
N LYS A 143 -20.55 3.37 6.37
CA LYS A 143 -21.24 4.66 6.59
C LYS A 143 -20.44 5.85 6.01
N ASN A 144 -19.17 5.67 5.64
CA ASN A 144 -18.20 6.73 5.38
C ASN A 144 -17.42 6.62 4.05
N LYS A 145 -18.02 6.08 2.99
CA LYS A 145 -17.48 6.12 1.61
C LYS A 145 -16.01 5.72 1.52
N CYS A 146 -15.69 4.56 2.06
CA CYS A 146 -14.44 3.85 2.00
C CYS A 146 -13.36 4.53 2.85
N SER A 147 -13.76 5.06 4.00
CA SER A 147 -12.85 5.72 4.92
C SER A 147 -13.21 5.51 6.40
N GLY A 148 -12.59 4.50 7.01
CA GLY A 148 -12.69 4.25 8.44
C GLY A 148 -11.81 3.08 8.87
N PHE A 149 -11.27 3.15 10.09
CA PHE A 149 -10.52 2.05 10.70
C PHE A 149 -11.46 1.02 11.36
N ASP A 150 -12.71 1.40 11.63
CA ASP A 150 -13.75 0.57 12.27
C ASP A 150 -14.61 -0.13 11.21
N MET A 151 -13.97 -0.93 10.36
CA MET A 151 -14.64 -1.66 9.29
C MET A 151 -14.59 -3.16 9.55
N ASN A 152 -15.74 -3.82 9.40
CA ASN A 152 -15.81 -5.28 9.49
C ASN A 152 -15.32 -5.89 8.17
N VAL A 153 -14.05 -6.27 8.14
CA VAL A 153 -13.35 -6.79 6.98
C VAL A 153 -13.39 -8.33 6.96
N PHE A 154 -13.96 -8.91 5.91
CA PHE A 154 -14.05 -10.35 5.73
C PHE A 154 -13.36 -10.80 4.44
N GLY A 155 -12.31 -11.60 4.54
CA GLY A 155 -11.81 -12.38 3.40
C GLY A 155 -12.75 -13.53 3.07
N TRP A 156 -12.64 -14.09 1.86
CA TRP A 156 -13.45 -15.24 1.43
C TRP A 156 -12.62 -16.48 1.07
N GLN A 157 -13.25 -17.64 1.27
CA GLN A 157 -12.75 -18.97 0.90
C GLN A 157 -13.15 -19.34 -0.52
N LYS A 158 -14.39 -19.01 -0.90
CA LYS A 158 -14.98 -19.46 -2.15
C LYS A 158 -15.99 -18.45 -2.67
N VAL A 159 -16.00 -18.29 -3.99
CA VAL A 159 -17.00 -17.54 -4.74
C VAL A 159 -17.70 -18.53 -5.67
N SER A 160 -19.03 -18.58 -5.60
CA SER A 160 -19.85 -19.40 -6.48
C SER A 160 -19.95 -18.79 -7.88
N PRO A 161 -20.33 -19.58 -8.91
CA PRO A 161 -20.76 -19.01 -10.18
C PRO A 161 -21.93 -18.04 -10.00
N VAL A 162 -22.06 -17.10 -10.93
CA VAL A 162 -23.17 -16.15 -10.98
C VAL A 162 -24.46 -16.92 -11.21
N ALA A 163 -25.45 -16.70 -10.36
CA ALA A 163 -26.76 -17.32 -10.49
C ALA A 163 -27.61 -16.61 -11.57
N ALA A 164 -28.70 -17.25 -12.02
CA ALA A 164 -29.57 -16.71 -13.07
C ALA A 164 -30.23 -15.37 -12.70
N ASP A 165 -30.39 -15.11 -11.39
CA ASP A 165 -30.90 -13.86 -10.83
C ASP A 165 -29.85 -12.73 -10.76
N GLY A 166 -28.62 -12.97 -11.25
CA GLY A 166 -27.52 -12.00 -11.25
C GLY A 166 -26.77 -11.89 -9.92
N THR A 167 -27.13 -12.69 -8.92
CA THR A 167 -26.45 -12.69 -7.62
C THR A 167 -25.27 -13.66 -7.58
N VAL A 168 -24.38 -13.46 -6.61
CA VAL A 168 -23.26 -14.37 -6.36
C VAL A 168 -23.20 -14.77 -4.89
N GLY A 169 -23.02 -16.07 -4.65
CA GLY A 169 -22.79 -16.62 -3.32
C GLY A 169 -21.30 -16.55 -2.96
N ILE A 170 -21.01 -16.10 -1.74
CA ILE A 170 -19.64 -15.98 -1.22
C ILE A 170 -19.56 -16.67 0.14
N LYS A 171 -18.56 -17.52 0.31
CA LYS A 171 -18.23 -18.15 1.58
C LYS A 171 -17.06 -17.43 2.23
N LEU A 172 -17.29 -16.80 3.37
CA LEU A 172 -16.32 -16.04 4.16
C LEU A 172 -15.34 -16.94 4.92
N ASN A 173 -14.16 -16.41 5.22
CA ASN A 173 -13.15 -17.09 6.05
C ASN A 173 -13.62 -17.21 7.51
N LEU A 174 -14.19 -16.13 8.04
CA LEU A 174 -14.73 -16.01 9.38
C LEU A 174 -16.25 -15.89 9.33
N ALA A 175 -16.90 -16.31 10.41
CA ALA A 175 -18.34 -16.11 10.55
C ALA A 175 -18.63 -14.62 10.81
N LEU A 176 -19.81 -14.16 10.38
CA LEU A 176 -20.30 -12.83 10.70
C LEU A 176 -20.49 -12.70 12.22
N GLU A 177 -20.08 -11.56 12.77
CA GLU A 177 -20.27 -11.26 14.20
C GLU A 177 -21.67 -10.68 14.48
N ASP A 178 -22.27 -10.03 13.48
CA ASP A 178 -23.56 -9.36 13.55
C ASP A 178 -24.52 -9.83 12.44
N ASP A 179 -25.81 -9.52 12.61
CA ASP A 179 -26.81 -9.62 11.56
C ASP A 179 -26.74 -8.41 10.61
N TYR A 180 -26.86 -8.66 9.31
CA TYR A 180 -26.89 -7.65 8.26
C TYR A 180 -28.13 -7.85 7.38
N PRO A 181 -29.04 -6.87 7.28
CA PRO A 181 -30.24 -7.00 6.45
C PRO A 181 -29.90 -7.00 4.95
N ALA A 182 -30.79 -7.58 4.15
CA ALA A 182 -30.76 -7.45 2.69
C ALA A 182 -30.68 -5.97 2.28
N GLY A 183 -29.92 -5.68 1.22
CA GLY A 183 -29.65 -4.32 0.77
C GLY A 183 -28.52 -3.61 1.53
N THR A 184 -27.93 -4.22 2.57
CA THR A 184 -26.73 -3.66 3.23
C THR A 184 -25.63 -3.41 2.21
N PRO A 185 -25.06 -2.19 2.14
CA PRO A 185 -23.96 -1.89 1.24
C PRO A 185 -22.73 -2.75 1.53
N VAL A 186 -22.13 -3.27 0.47
CA VAL A 186 -20.85 -3.98 0.52
C VAL A 186 -19.86 -3.36 -0.45
N HIS A 187 -18.60 -3.28 -0.02
CA HIS A 187 -17.49 -2.79 -0.84
C HIS A 187 -16.38 -3.83 -0.87
N PHE A 188 -15.68 -3.93 -2.00
CA PHE A 188 -14.49 -4.76 -2.10
C PHE A 188 -13.27 -3.91 -1.89
N HIS A 189 -12.39 -4.39 -1.01
CA HIS A 189 -11.14 -3.74 -0.72
C HIS A 189 -10.00 -4.67 -1.14
N SER A 190 -8.90 -4.11 -1.64
CA SER A 190 -7.72 -4.93 -1.91
C SER A 190 -7.01 -5.26 -0.62
N MET A 191 -6.51 -6.49 -0.57
CA MET A 191 -5.62 -6.95 0.47
C MET A 191 -4.16 -6.77 0.06
N GLY A 192 -3.28 -6.75 1.04
CA GLY A 192 -1.84 -6.68 0.84
C GLY A 192 -1.15 -6.02 2.01
N PRO A 193 0.19 -6.01 2.03
CA PRO A 193 0.93 -5.45 3.14
C PRO A 193 1.18 -3.95 3.04
N GLY A 194 1.14 -3.31 1.86
CA GLY A 194 1.46 -1.88 1.78
C GLY A 194 1.26 -1.21 0.42
N LEU A 195 1.83 -0.01 0.32
CA LEU A 195 1.81 0.85 -0.87
C LEU A 195 3.01 0.51 -1.77
N TYR A 196 2.81 -0.34 -2.77
CA TYR A 196 3.86 -0.78 -3.69
C TYR A 196 4.11 0.23 -4.83
N SER A 197 4.64 1.39 -4.46
CA SER A 197 4.84 2.53 -5.36
C SER A 197 6.01 2.36 -6.34
N ALA A 198 7.04 1.57 -5.98
CA ALA A 198 8.26 1.41 -6.78
C ALA A 198 8.26 0.15 -7.64
N CYS A 199 7.83 -0.97 -7.08
CA CYS A 199 7.70 -2.24 -7.79
C CYS A 199 6.40 -2.89 -7.35
N ASN A 200 5.55 -3.27 -8.29
CA ASN A 200 4.36 -4.07 -8.03
C ASN A 200 4.42 -5.26 -8.98
N GLU A 201 4.74 -6.45 -8.46
CA GLU A 201 4.95 -7.67 -9.25
C GLU A 201 6.14 -7.60 -10.24
N LYS A 202 7.22 -6.86 -9.91
CA LYS A 202 8.39 -6.77 -10.80
C LYS A 202 9.16 -8.10 -10.83
N LEU A 203 9.52 -8.56 -12.02
CA LEU A 203 10.50 -9.63 -12.23
C LEU A 203 11.88 -8.98 -12.44
N PRO A 204 12.82 -9.05 -11.49
CA PRO A 204 14.15 -8.43 -11.67
C PRO A 204 14.98 -9.15 -12.73
N ASN A 205 15.83 -8.40 -13.42
CA ASN A 205 16.84 -8.95 -14.35
C ASN A 205 18.08 -9.44 -13.59
N ASP A 206 18.95 -10.20 -14.25
CA ASP A 206 20.26 -10.59 -13.73
C ASP A 206 21.31 -9.46 -13.84
N GLU A 207 21.01 -8.42 -14.62
CA GLU A 207 21.72 -7.15 -14.65
C GLU A 207 21.12 -6.13 -13.65
N TRP A 208 21.95 -5.18 -13.22
CA TRP A 208 21.52 -4.08 -12.36
C TRP A 208 20.56 -3.14 -13.09
N GLU A 209 19.41 -2.89 -12.47
CA GLU A 209 18.42 -1.95 -12.96
C GLU A 209 18.10 -0.92 -11.87
N SER A 210 18.14 0.36 -12.23
CA SER A 210 17.74 1.45 -11.33
C SER A 210 16.22 1.61 -11.31
N VAL A 211 15.65 1.66 -10.13
CA VAL A 211 14.22 1.88 -9.89
C VAL A 211 14.03 3.17 -9.11
N THR A 212 13.02 3.95 -9.49
CA THR A 212 12.60 5.15 -8.76
C THR A 212 11.09 5.27 -8.73
N CYS A 213 10.55 5.80 -7.64
CA CYS A 213 9.15 6.19 -7.56
C CYS A 213 8.98 7.43 -6.68
N THR A 214 7.91 8.18 -6.94
CA THR A 214 7.53 9.34 -6.14
C THR A 214 6.10 9.18 -5.63
N VAL A 215 5.90 9.43 -4.35
CA VAL A 215 4.60 9.46 -3.67
C VAL A 215 4.36 10.86 -3.12
N SER A 216 3.17 11.41 -3.37
CA SER A 216 2.78 12.73 -2.87
C SER A 216 1.28 12.83 -2.71
N GLY A 217 0.80 13.65 -1.78
CA GLY A 217 -0.63 13.78 -1.49
C GLY A 217 -1.23 12.56 -0.79
N MET A 218 -2.52 12.68 -0.48
CA MET A 218 -3.29 11.70 0.27
C MET A 218 -4.41 11.11 -0.60
N GLN A 219 -4.68 9.82 -0.46
CA GLN A 219 -5.86 9.19 -1.05
C GLN A 219 -7.14 9.73 -0.39
N THR A 220 -8.17 9.99 -1.20
CA THR A 220 -9.41 10.61 -0.72
C THR A 220 -10.50 9.60 -0.37
N THR A 221 -10.82 8.65 -1.26
CA THR A 221 -11.93 7.68 -1.03
C THR A 221 -11.88 6.41 -1.90
N SER A 222 -11.21 6.42 -3.05
CA SER A 222 -11.00 5.23 -3.88
C SER A 222 -9.83 5.52 -4.83
N THR A 223 -9.17 4.48 -5.35
CA THR A 223 -8.14 4.63 -6.39
C THR A 223 -8.73 4.24 -7.76
N PRO A 224 -9.29 5.19 -8.55
CA PRO A 224 -9.77 4.94 -9.91
C PRO A 224 -8.71 4.33 -10.82
N ASP A 225 -7.46 4.69 -10.59
CA ASP A 225 -6.37 4.56 -11.54
C ASP A 225 -5.32 3.52 -11.12
N GLY A 226 -5.51 2.83 -9.99
CA GLY A 226 -4.58 1.78 -9.53
C GLY A 226 -3.14 2.27 -9.30
N LYS A 227 -2.90 3.58 -9.40
CA LYS A 227 -1.59 4.21 -9.24
C LYS A 227 -1.28 4.32 -7.75
N MET A 228 -0.24 3.62 -7.33
CA MET A 228 0.26 3.60 -5.95
C MET A 228 1.16 4.81 -5.68
N ASN A 229 0.74 6.02 -6.04
CA ASN A 229 1.54 7.25 -5.95
C ASN A 229 1.00 8.29 -4.95
N LYS A 230 0.01 7.91 -4.16
CA LYS A 230 -0.56 8.72 -3.06
C LYS A 230 -0.53 7.91 -1.77
N TRP A 231 -0.30 8.60 -0.65
CA TRP A 231 -0.33 7.98 0.67
C TRP A 231 -1.73 7.49 1.02
N PHE A 232 -1.79 6.40 1.79
CA PHE A 232 -3.06 5.92 2.34
C PHE A 232 -3.63 6.94 3.33
N LYS A 233 -4.94 7.17 3.28
CA LYS A 233 -5.61 8.09 4.20
C LYS A 233 -5.22 7.78 5.65
N GLY A 234 -4.83 8.81 6.40
CA GLY A 234 -4.39 8.69 7.79
C GLY A 234 -2.88 8.47 7.98
N THR A 235 -2.10 8.27 6.91
CA THR A 235 -0.64 8.08 7.04
C THR A 235 0.03 9.31 7.65
N LYS A 236 0.81 9.09 8.72
CA LYS A 236 1.68 10.07 9.39
C LYS A 236 3.16 9.74 9.28
N TYR A 237 3.48 8.45 9.15
CA TYR A 237 4.83 7.97 8.95
C TYR A 237 4.90 6.95 7.83
N GLY A 238 6.03 6.95 7.12
CA GLY A 238 6.39 5.97 6.10
C GLY A 238 7.56 5.13 6.57
N GLN A 239 7.61 3.89 6.10
CA GLN A 239 8.70 2.95 6.30
C GLN A 239 8.92 2.20 4.99
N ILE A 240 10.17 1.96 4.57
CA ILE A 240 10.42 1.19 3.34
C ILE A 240 9.89 -0.23 3.56
N LEU A 241 9.16 -0.76 2.58
CA LEU A 241 8.67 -2.14 2.54
C LEU A 241 9.23 -2.83 1.30
N ILE A 242 9.84 -3.98 1.49
CA ILE A 242 10.24 -4.89 0.41
C ILE A 242 9.59 -6.26 0.67
N LEU A 243 8.86 -6.75 -0.32
CA LEU A 243 8.33 -8.11 -0.36
C LEU A 243 8.95 -8.87 -1.53
N VAL A 244 9.56 -10.01 -1.24
CA VAL A 244 10.06 -10.97 -2.22
C VAL A 244 9.19 -12.22 -2.15
N VAL A 245 8.64 -12.62 -3.30
CA VAL A 245 7.81 -13.82 -3.44
C VAL A 245 8.39 -14.68 -4.56
N SER A 246 8.69 -15.93 -4.26
CA SER A 246 9.21 -16.93 -5.19
C SER A 246 8.48 -18.26 -4.95
N LYS A 247 8.28 -19.01 -6.04
CA LYS A 247 7.55 -20.30 -5.99
C LYS A 247 8.27 -21.37 -5.18
N ASP A 248 9.61 -21.36 -5.19
CA ASP A 248 10.44 -22.39 -4.59
C ASP A 248 11.20 -21.92 -3.34
N ASN A 249 10.98 -20.66 -2.92
CA ASN A 249 11.64 -20.05 -1.77
C ASN A 249 13.18 -19.98 -1.88
N ARG A 250 13.73 -20.00 -3.11
CA ARG A 250 15.19 -19.97 -3.37
C ARG A 250 15.66 -18.70 -4.07
N SER A 251 14.85 -17.65 -4.09
CA SER A 251 15.24 -16.37 -4.67
C SER A 251 16.48 -15.78 -3.99
N LYS A 252 17.31 -15.09 -4.79
CA LYS A 252 18.44 -14.27 -4.33
C LYS A 252 18.33 -12.93 -5.03
N ILE A 253 17.90 -11.92 -4.29
CA ILE A 253 17.69 -10.56 -4.77
C ILE A 253 18.77 -9.66 -4.17
N TYR A 254 19.49 -8.96 -5.04
CA TYR A 254 20.48 -7.97 -4.65
C TYR A 254 19.89 -6.57 -4.75
N LEU A 255 20.18 -5.74 -3.76
CA LEU A 255 19.78 -4.34 -3.70
C LEU A 255 20.96 -3.47 -3.32
N ARG A 256 21.01 -2.27 -3.87
CA ARG A 256 21.98 -1.25 -3.46
C ARG A 256 21.43 0.15 -3.68
N ASN A 257 22.15 1.16 -3.18
CA ASN A 257 21.81 2.57 -3.37
C ASN A 257 20.38 2.92 -2.91
N ILE A 258 19.88 2.24 -1.88
CA ILE A 258 18.51 2.42 -1.38
C ILE A 258 18.44 3.74 -0.62
N LYS A 259 17.63 4.68 -1.12
CA LYS A 259 17.43 5.99 -0.49
C LYS A 259 15.99 6.48 -0.62
N VAL A 260 15.53 7.16 0.43
CA VAL A 260 14.31 7.94 0.46
C VAL A 260 14.67 9.41 0.63
N VAL A 261 14.14 10.26 -0.24
CA VAL A 261 14.32 11.72 -0.19
C VAL A 261 12.95 12.37 -0.02
N THR A 262 12.82 13.27 0.95
CA THR A 262 11.59 14.03 1.21
C THR A 262 11.81 15.50 0.89
N GLU A 263 11.03 16.06 -0.04
CA GLU A 263 11.13 17.44 -0.56
C GLU A 263 9.78 18.16 -0.59
#